data_AF-A0A4S4C8U2-F1
#
_entry.id   AF-A0A4S4C8U2-F1
#
_cell.length_a   1.000
_cell.length_b   1.000
_cell.length_c   1.000
_cell.angle_alpha   90.00
_cell.angle_beta   90.00
_cell.angle_gamma   90.00
#
_symmetry.space_group_name_H-M   'P 1'
#
loop_
_entity.id
_entity.type
_entity.pdbx_description
1 polymer ?
#
loop_
_entity_poly.entity_id
_entity_poly.type
_entity_poly.pdbx_seq_one_letter_code
_entity_poly.pdbx_strand_id
1 'polypeptide(L)' 'MRNMETTVHSLDNERLLHEFRDASERSMDDEFIQILLREIKERRLTIEEVIREIGLH' A
#
# COMPACT_ATOMS: atom_id res chain seq x y z
N MET A 1 0.12 16.73 6.76
CA MET A 1 0.58 15.33 6.86
C MET A 1 -0.43 14.39 7.53
N ARG A 2 -1.08 14.74 8.65
CA ARG A 2 -2.12 13.88 9.30
C ARG A 2 -3.22 13.34 8.38
N ASN A 3 -3.68 14.09 7.37
CA ASN A 3 -4.82 13.66 6.54
C ASN A 3 -4.49 12.48 5.61
N MET A 4 -3.26 12.39 5.09
CA MET A 4 -2.86 11.27 4.22
C MET A 4 -2.73 9.98 5.01
N GLU A 5 -2.08 10.03 6.18
CA GLU A 5 -1.97 8.86 7.07
C GLU A 5 -3.34 8.35 7.51
N THR A 6 -4.24 9.25 7.96
CA THR A 6 -5.61 8.85 8.32
C THR A 6 -6.37 8.22 7.16
N THR A 7 -6.17 8.73 5.94
CA THR A 7 -6.79 8.17 4.73
C THR A 7 -6.26 6.76 4.47
N VAL A 8 -4.94 6.57 4.49
CA VAL A 8 -4.30 5.27 4.26
C VAL A 8 -4.71 4.24 5.34
N HIS A 9 -4.75 4.64 6.61
CA HIS A 9 -5.23 3.77 7.69
C HIS A 9 -6.68 3.32 7.52
N SER A 10 -7.51 4.12 6.83
CA SER A 10 -8.93 3.79 6.60
C SER A 10 -9.15 2.84 5.41
N LEU A 11 -8.14 2.61 4.57
CA LEU A 11 -8.25 1.71 3.43
C LEU A 11 -8.39 0.26 3.92
N ASP A 12 -9.19 -0.54 3.23
CA ASP A 12 -9.11 -2.00 3.34
C ASP A 12 -7.83 -2.53 2.66
N ASN A 13 -7.53 -3.81 2.84
CA ASN A 13 -6.30 -4.41 2.33
C ASN A 13 -6.23 -4.45 0.81
N GLU A 14 -7.35 -4.71 0.13
CA GLU A 14 -7.43 -4.75 -1.33
C GLU A 14 -7.09 -3.37 -1.91
N ARG A 15 -7.74 -2.33 -1.39
CA ARG A 15 -7.51 -0.96 -1.83
C ARG A 15 -6.11 -0.47 -1.48
N LEU A 16 -5.60 -0.80 -0.30
CA LEU A 16 -4.25 -0.45 0.12
C LEU A 16 -3.19 -1.00 -0.86
N LEU A 17 -3.33 -2.27 -1.24
CA LEU A 17 -2.39 -2.93 -2.16
C LEU A 17 -2.53 -2.40 -3.60
N HIS A 18 -3.75 -2.09 -4.04
CA HIS A 18 -3.99 -1.46 -5.33
C HIS A 18 -3.32 -0.08 -5.44
N GLU A 19 -3.52 0.79 -4.44
CA GLU A 19 -2.89 2.11 -4.41
C GLU A 19 -1.37 2.00 -4.35
N PHE A 20 -0.83 1.04 -3.61
CA PHE A 20 0.61 0.78 -3.56
C PHE A 20 1.16 0.38 -4.93
N ARG A 21 0.48 -0.54 -5.63
CA ARG A 21 0.87 -0.96 -6.98
C ARG A 21 0.87 0.24 -7.93
N ASP A 22 -0.24 0.97 -8.03
CA ASP A 22 -0.39 2.10 -8.94
C ASP A 22 0.65 3.21 -8.67
N ALA A 23 0.94 3.47 -7.40
CA ALA A 23 1.92 4.47 -7.02
C ALA A 23 3.35 3.99 -7.31
N SER A 24 3.66 2.71 -7.06
CA SER A 24 4.98 2.11 -7.31
C SER A 24 5.39 2.16 -8.79
N GLU A 25 4.43 2.09 -9.70
CA GLU A 25 4.66 2.22 -11.14
C GLU A 25 5.06 3.65 -11.54
N ARG A 26 4.79 4.65 -10.69
CA ARG A 26 5.05 6.07 -10.96
C ARG A 26 6.35 6.57 -10.34
N SER A 27 6.59 6.33 -9.05
CA SER A 27 7.81 6.78 -8.36
C SER A 27 7.94 6.24 -6.93
N MET A 28 8.90 5.34 -6.66
CA MET A 28 9.13 4.75 -5.31
C MET A 28 9.60 5.74 -4.23
N ASP A 29 10.12 6.91 -4.60
CA ASP A 29 10.60 7.93 -3.65
C ASP A 29 9.49 8.87 -3.17
N ASP A 30 8.24 8.65 -3.59
CA ASP A 30 7.10 9.47 -3.17
C ASP A 30 6.76 9.21 -1.68
N GLU A 31 6.54 10.28 -0.92
CA GLU A 31 6.10 10.24 0.49
C GLU A 31 4.85 9.37 0.65
N PHE A 32 3.93 9.42 -0.33
CA PHE A 32 2.72 8.61 -0.33
C PHE A 32 3.03 7.11 -0.33
N ILE A 33 4.01 6.65 -1.10
CA ILE A 33 4.41 5.24 -1.15
C ILE A 33 5.03 4.79 0.16
N GLN A 34 5.82 5.65 0.80
CA GLN A 34 6.40 5.35 2.11
C GLN A 34 5.29 5.16 3.17
N ILE A 35 4.22 5.96 3.08
CA ILE A 35 3.05 5.81 3.96
C ILE A 35 2.34 4.48 3.69
N LEU A 36 2.10 4.11 2.43
CA LEU A 36 1.48 2.84 2.03
C LEU A 36 2.30 1.63 2.48
N LEU A 37 3.62 1.65 2.26
CA LEU A 37 4.55 0.59 2.67
C LEU A 37 4.56 0.37 4.17
N ARG A 38 4.56 1.46 4.94
CA ARG A 38 4.49 1.39 6.40
C ARG A 38 3.18 0.73 6.85
N GLU A 39 2.05 1.11 6.25
CA GLU A 39 0.75 0.52 6.58
C GLU A 39 0.69 -0.98 6.26
N ILE A 40 1.18 -1.39 5.08
CA ILE A 40 1.28 -2.81 4.68
C ILE A 40 2.10 -3.60 5.72
N LYS A 41 3.22 -3.03 6.16
CA LYS A 41 4.10 -3.63 7.17
C LYS A 41 3.42 -3.70 8.55
N GLU A 42 2.70 -2.67 8.96
CA GLU A 42 1.96 -2.62 10.23
C GLU A 42 0.84 -3.67 10.28
N ARG A 43 0.14 -3.87 9.15
CA ARG A 43 -0.91 -4.88 9.01
C ARG A 43 -0.37 -6.31 8.88
N ARG A 44 0.94 -6.48 8.75
CA ARG A 44 1.62 -7.78 8.57
C ARG A 44 1.04 -8.59 7.42
N LEU A 45 0.66 -7.92 6.32
CA LEU A 45 0.20 -8.61 5.12
C LEU A 45 1.28 -9.56 4.64
N THR A 46 0.94 -10.82 4.41
CA THR A 46 1.91 -11.80 3.95
C THR A 46 2.27 -11.53 2.50
N ILE A 47 3.46 -11.98 2.08
CA ILE A 47 3.86 -11.93 0.68
C ILE A 47 2.83 -12.65 -0.21
N GLU A 48 2.17 -13.68 0.30
CA GLU A 48 1.14 -14.42 -0.44
C GLU A 48 -0.14 -13.59 -0.64
N GLU A 49 -0.56 -12.82 0.36
CA GLU A 49 -1.68 -11.87 0.26
C GLU A 49 -1.33 -10.75 -0.72
N VAL A 50 -0.11 -10.22 -0.65
CA VAL A 50 0.40 -9.20 -1.56
C VAL A 50 0.43 -9.72 -3.01
N ILE A 51 0.95 -10.92 -3.25
CA ILE A 51 1.01 -11.52 -4.60
C ILE A 51 -0.39 -11.82 -5.16
N ARG A 52 -1.30 -12.35 -4.32
CA ARG A 52 -2.67 -12.67 -4.72
C ARG A 52 -3.43 -11.44 -5.22
N GLU A 53 -3.28 -10.31 -4.53
CA GLU A 53 -4.02 -9.09 -4.84
C GLU A 53 -3.38 -8.27 -5.98
N ILE A 54 -2.06 -8.30 -6.11
CA ILE A 54 -1.34 -7.54 -7.15
C ILE A 54 -1.39 -8.26 -8.52
N GLY A 55 -1.83 -9.53 -8.56
CA GLY A 55 -2.00 -10.26 -9.81
C GLY A 55 -0.68 -10.57 -10.53
N LEU A 56 0.43 -10.64 -9.78
CA LEU A 56 1.71 -11.11 -10.28
C LEU A 56 1.62 -12.61 -10.57
N HIS A 57 1.18 -12.95 -11.78
CA HIS A 57 1.30 -14.28 -12.39
C HIS A 57 2.56 -14.38 -13.24
#